data_AF-A0A061A4Q9-F1
#
_entry.id   AF-A0A061A4Q9-F1
#
_cell.length_a   1.000
_cell.length_b   1.000
_cell.length_c   1.000
_cell.angle_alpha   90.00
_cell.angle_beta   90.00
_cell.angle_gamma   90.00
#
_symmetry.space_group_name_H-M   'P 1'
#
loop_
_entity.id
_entity.type
_entity.pdbx_description
1 polymer ?
#
loop_
_entity_poly.entity_id
_entity_poly.type
_entity_poly.pdbx_seq_one_letter_code
_entity_poly.pdbx_strand_id
1 'polypeptide(L)'
;MRPEPGQVLHFSEDPTIARFVPRVSPTSKDRGAFVWAVDAVRSPDYWFPKQCPRAMAWVTPDTSPSDRERIIGPGGGDRVHAIEYDWLEEIRSVRLYAYRFDSTPFRPIGEPVSRAHVAEEPIEPLGPPEPVGDLLALHAEAGIQLRVLNILWPYWETITSSTCGFSGIRLRNSLGHPAHRPEARPRTLLGQVGSGGAPAERQNQRRAQDSPGESPSLDR
;
A
#
# COMPACT_ATOMS: atom_id res chain seq x y z
N MET A 1 12.03 0.56 -4.22
CA MET A 1 12.27 1.97 -4.58
C MET A 1 12.85 2.75 -3.40
N ARG A 2 14.08 3.28 -3.53
CA ARG A 2 14.81 4.09 -2.52
C ARG A 2 15.65 5.16 -3.25
N PRO A 3 15.99 6.30 -2.60
CA PRO A 3 16.98 7.22 -3.13
C PRO A 3 18.39 6.61 -3.11
N GLU A 4 19.25 7.01 -4.04
CA GLU A 4 20.69 6.77 -3.95
C GLU A 4 21.35 7.73 -2.92
N PRO A 5 22.62 7.50 -2.52
CA PRO A 5 23.37 8.48 -1.73
C PRO A 5 23.33 9.87 -2.38
N GLY A 6 23.05 10.90 -1.57
CA GLY A 6 22.90 12.28 -2.05
C GLY A 6 21.53 12.61 -2.67
N GLN A 7 20.57 11.68 -2.68
CA GLN A 7 19.22 11.92 -3.21
C GLN A 7 18.13 11.91 -2.13
N VAL A 8 17.00 12.54 -2.45
CA VAL A 8 15.70 12.36 -1.78
C VAL A 8 14.61 12.10 -2.81
N LEU A 9 13.52 11.45 -2.41
CA LEU A 9 12.42 11.07 -3.31
C LEU A 9 11.14 11.88 -3.06
N HIS A 10 10.41 12.18 -4.13
CA HIS A 10 9.01 12.55 -4.07
C HIS A 10 8.14 11.48 -4.74
N PHE A 11 7.04 11.10 -4.10
CA PHE A 11 6.12 10.09 -4.62
C PHE A 11 4.80 10.71 -5.08
N SER A 12 4.38 10.42 -6.31
CA SER A 12 3.14 10.97 -6.91
C SER A 12 2.48 9.96 -7.85
N GLU A 13 1.16 10.07 -8.01
CA GLU A 13 0.35 9.34 -9.01
C GLU A 13 0.34 10.08 -10.37
N ASP A 14 0.81 11.32 -10.39
CA ASP A 14 0.96 12.17 -11.59
C ASP A 14 2.40 12.05 -12.13
N PRO A 15 2.62 11.47 -13.33
CA PRO A 15 3.92 11.34 -13.98
C PRO A 15 4.32 12.55 -14.85
N THR A 16 3.55 13.64 -14.84
CA THR A 16 3.75 14.78 -15.75
C THR A 16 4.45 15.98 -15.11
N ILE A 17 4.89 15.86 -13.86
CA ILE A 17 5.42 16.98 -13.08
C ILE A 17 6.88 17.27 -13.46
N ALA A 18 7.08 18.15 -14.45
CA ALA A 18 8.41 18.58 -14.86
C ALA A 18 9.13 19.48 -13.84
N ARG A 19 8.39 20.21 -12.99
CA ARG A 19 8.97 21.14 -11.99
C ARG A 19 8.10 21.22 -10.75
N PHE A 20 8.72 21.06 -9.58
CA PHE A 20 8.06 21.15 -8.28
C PHE A 20 8.25 22.55 -7.72
N VAL A 21 7.17 23.34 -7.68
CA VAL A 21 7.17 24.64 -6.98
C VAL A 21 6.80 24.47 -5.51
N PRO A 22 7.36 25.26 -4.58
CA PRO A 22 6.97 25.22 -3.17
C PRO A 22 5.49 25.53 -2.99
N ARG A 23 4.79 24.75 -2.16
CA ARG A 23 3.37 24.97 -1.85
C ARG A 23 3.11 24.84 -0.36
N VAL A 24 2.21 25.68 0.16
CA VAL A 24 1.66 25.46 1.50
C VAL A 24 0.83 24.18 1.46
N SER A 25 1.24 23.18 2.23
CA SER A 25 0.53 21.90 2.30
C SER A 25 -0.67 22.04 3.24
N PRO A 26 -1.94 21.90 2.77
CA PRO A 26 -3.12 22.06 3.63
C PRO A 26 -3.22 21.02 4.75
N THR A 27 -2.37 19.99 4.72
CA THR A 27 -2.32 18.92 5.72
C THR A 27 -1.01 18.89 6.51
N SER A 28 -0.10 19.84 6.32
CA SER A 28 1.07 19.97 7.19
C SER A 28 0.76 20.83 8.40
N LYS A 29 1.45 20.56 9.52
CA LYS A 29 1.49 21.47 10.67
C LYS A 29 2.42 22.66 10.42
N ASP A 30 3.37 22.52 9.49
CA ASP A 30 4.34 23.54 9.13
C ASP A 30 3.72 24.50 8.12
N ARG A 31 3.72 25.81 8.43
CA ARG A 31 3.01 26.83 7.62
C ARG A 31 3.79 27.34 6.39
N GLY A 32 5.03 26.90 6.21
CA GLY A 32 5.85 27.30 5.06
C GLY A 32 5.36 26.70 3.73
N ALA A 33 5.67 27.39 2.64
CA ALA A 33 5.54 26.81 1.30
C ALA A 33 6.81 26.00 1.02
N PHE A 34 6.66 24.70 0.74
CA PHE A 34 7.80 23.80 0.54
C PHE A 34 7.59 22.85 -0.65
N VAL A 35 8.69 22.44 -1.28
CA VAL A 35 8.77 21.17 -1.99
C VAL A 35 9.08 20.10 -0.96
N TRP A 36 8.29 19.01 -0.95
CA TRP A 36 8.41 17.94 0.04
C TRP A 36 9.05 16.70 -0.58
N ALA A 37 10.01 16.12 0.12
CA ALA A 37 10.66 14.86 -0.25
C ALA A 37 10.90 13.97 0.98
N VAL A 38 11.36 12.74 0.75
CA VAL A 38 11.67 11.76 1.80
C VAL A 38 13.00 11.06 1.53
N ASP A 39 13.67 10.70 2.61
CA ASP A 39 14.89 9.90 2.59
C ASP A 39 14.58 8.40 2.37
N ALA A 40 15.62 7.57 2.46
CA ALA A 40 15.47 6.12 2.40
C ALA A 40 14.58 5.59 3.53
N VAL A 41 14.66 6.10 4.77
CA VAL A 41 13.90 5.57 5.93
C VAL A 41 12.40 5.84 5.83
N ARG A 42 12.03 7.02 5.30
CA ARG A 42 10.65 7.53 5.17
C ARG A 42 9.98 7.14 3.85
N SER A 43 10.74 6.76 2.82
CA SER A 43 10.19 6.25 1.55
C SER A 43 9.02 5.25 1.67
N PRO A 44 9.01 4.28 2.62
CA PRO A 44 7.90 3.32 2.74
C PRO A 44 6.57 3.95 3.15
N ASP A 45 6.60 5.09 3.83
CA ASP A 45 5.39 5.80 4.27
C ASP A 45 4.54 6.27 3.06
N TYR A 46 5.14 6.25 1.86
CA TYR A 46 4.58 6.75 0.61
C TYR A 46 4.34 5.67 -0.45
N TRP A 47 4.61 4.39 -0.18
CA TRP A 47 4.29 3.26 -1.07
C TRP A 47 2.80 2.88 -1.04
N PHE A 48 1.93 3.87 -1.24
CA PHE A 48 0.48 3.76 -1.11
C PHE A 48 -0.22 4.79 -2.01
N PRO A 49 -1.49 4.56 -2.41
CA PRO A 49 -2.32 5.58 -3.00
C PRO A 49 -2.35 6.88 -2.17
N LYS A 50 -2.34 8.05 -2.81
CA LYS A 50 -2.19 9.39 -2.23
C LYS A 50 -3.21 9.74 -1.15
N GLN A 51 -4.40 9.13 -1.23
CA GLN A 51 -5.50 9.31 -0.28
C GLN A 51 -5.69 8.14 0.69
N CYS A 52 -4.92 7.05 0.56
CA CYS A 52 -5.02 5.90 1.45
C CYS A 52 -4.66 6.31 2.89
N PRO A 53 -5.57 6.19 3.88
CA PRO A 53 -5.25 6.33 5.29
C PRO A 53 -4.33 5.17 5.68
N ARG A 54 -3.26 5.47 6.40
CA ARG A 54 -2.29 4.48 6.83
C ARG A 54 -1.78 4.78 8.23
N ALA A 55 -1.80 3.77 9.08
CA ALA A 55 -1.16 3.78 10.39
C ALA A 55 0.15 3.00 10.28
N MET A 56 1.25 3.56 10.78
CA MET A 56 2.58 3.01 10.59
C MET A 56 3.32 3.07 11.92
N ALA A 57 3.90 1.95 12.33
CA ALA A 57 4.64 1.84 13.59
C ALA A 57 5.92 1.03 13.39
N TRP A 58 6.94 1.34 14.19
CA TRP A 58 8.23 0.66 14.18
C TRP A 58 8.86 0.63 15.57
N VAL A 59 9.76 -0.33 15.78
CA VAL A 59 10.55 -0.47 17.01
C VAL A 59 11.56 0.67 17.11
N THR A 60 11.68 1.24 18.30
CA THR A 60 12.70 2.20 18.74
C THR A 60 13.48 1.60 19.92
N PRO A 61 14.63 2.15 20.32
CA PRO A 61 15.34 1.72 21.53
C PRO A 61 14.47 1.74 22.80
N ASP A 62 13.48 2.63 22.86
CA ASP A 62 12.56 2.81 23.99
C ASP A 62 11.28 1.95 23.90
N THR A 63 11.10 1.18 22.83
CA THR A 63 9.90 0.35 22.63
C THR A 63 9.88 -0.82 23.61
N SER A 64 8.84 -0.88 24.45
CA SER A 64 8.64 -1.97 25.41
C SER A 64 8.37 -3.31 24.73
N PRO A 65 8.78 -4.46 25.31
CA PRO A 65 8.48 -5.79 24.77
C PRO A 65 6.97 -6.04 24.59
N SER A 66 6.14 -5.55 25.52
CA SER A 66 4.68 -5.64 25.44
C SER A 66 4.09 -4.84 24.29
N ASP A 67 4.65 -3.68 23.98
CA ASP A 67 4.19 -2.88 22.83
C ASP A 67 4.71 -3.45 21.51
N ARG A 68 5.92 -4.01 21.47
CA ARG A 68 6.41 -4.74 20.30
C ARG A 68 5.46 -5.90 19.95
N GLU A 69 5.10 -6.73 20.91
CA GLU A 69 4.18 -7.85 20.70
C GLU A 69 2.76 -7.36 20.32
N ARG A 70 2.24 -6.34 21.01
CA ARG A 70 0.89 -5.81 20.79
C ARG A 70 0.73 -5.05 19.46
N ILE A 71 1.75 -4.30 19.04
CA ILE A 71 1.71 -3.43 17.86
C ILE A 71 2.33 -4.12 16.64
N ILE A 72 3.61 -4.50 16.72
CA ILE A 72 4.37 -5.08 15.62
C ILE A 72 3.99 -6.54 15.40
N GLY A 73 3.79 -7.29 16.49
CA GLY A 73 3.26 -8.66 16.50
C GLY A 73 4.16 -9.72 15.83
N PRO A 74 3.71 -10.98 15.84
CA PRO A 74 4.45 -12.08 15.23
C PRO A 74 4.45 -11.98 13.70
N GLY A 75 5.47 -12.57 13.07
CA GLY A 75 5.59 -12.66 11.62
C GLY A 75 5.88 -11.33 10.90
N GLY A 76 6.29 -10.29 11.64
CA GLY A 76 6.82 -9.04 11.09
C GLY A 76 8.30 -8.85 11.44
N GLY A 77 9.01 -8.02 10.66
CA GLY A 77 10.25 -7.39 11.12
C GLY A 77 9.96 -6.27 12.12
N ASP A 78 10.85 -5.28 12.23
CA ASP A 78 10.70 -4.19 13.21
C ASP A 78 9.76 -3.04 12.77
N ARG A 79 8.93 -3.25 11.75
CA ARG A 79 8.00 -2.24 11.20
C ARG A 79 6.72 -2.87 10.66
N VAL A 80 5.59 -2.23 10.96
CA VAL A 80 4.26 -2.59 10.49
C VAL A 80 3.56 -1.38 9.89
N HIS A 81 2.94 -1.57 8.73
CA HIS A 81 2.01 -0.63 8.12
C HIS A 81 0.61 -1.25 8.13
N ALA A 82 -0.43 -0.44 8.32
CA ALA A 82 -1.81 -0.90 8.29
C ALA A 82 -2.70 0.04 7.46
N ILE A 83 -3.56 -0.58 6.64
CA ILE A 83 -4.59 0.07 5.82
C ILE A 83 -5.95 -0.62 6.04
N GLU A 84 -6.99 -0.13 5.38
CA GLU A 84 -8.33 -0.74 5.43
C GLU A 84 -8.59 -1.60 4.18
N TYR A 85 -9.47 -2.61 4.28
CA TYR A 85 -9.81 -3.48 3.13
C TYR A 85 -10.32 -2.70 1.91
N ASP A 86 -11.03 -1.59 2.13
CA ASP A 86 -11.51 -0.64 1.10
C ASP A 86 -10.38 0.14 0.37
N TRP A 87 -9.12 -0.28 0.53
CA TRP A 87 -7.95 0.23 -0.20
C TRP A 87 -7.08 -0.88 -0.81
N LEU A 88 -7.46 -2.16 -0.65
CA LEU A 88 -6.63 -3.29 -1.06
C LEU A 88 -6.51 -3.42 -2.58
N GLU A 89 -7.56 -3.11 -3.34
CA GLU A 89 -7.48 -3.12 -4.80
C GLU A 89 -6.80 -1.86 -5.33
N GLU A 90 -6.96 -0.71 -4.67
CA GLU A 90 -6.26 0.54 -4.99
C GLU A 90 -4.75 0.40 -4.83
N ILE A 91 -4.24 -0.19 -3.73
CA ILE A 91 -2.79 -0.39 -3.55
C ILE A 91 -2.21 -1.40 -4.56
N ARG A 92 -3.02 -2.37 -5.03
CA ARG A 92 -2.62 -3.34 -6.06
C ARG A 92 -2.63 -2.78 -7.48
N SER A 93 -3.45 -1.75 -7.75
CA SER A 93 -3.70 -1.24 -9.11
C SER A 93 -3.10 0.14 -9.39
N VAL A 94 -2.83 0.96 -8.36
CA VAL A 94 -2.31 2.33 -8.51
C VAL A 94 -1.01 2.36 -9.33
N ARG A 95 -0.84 3.41 -10.14
CA ARG A 95 0.43 3.72 -10.80
C ARG A 95 1.10 4.84 -10.01
N LEU A 96 1.98 4.43 -9.10
CA LEU A 96 2.80 5.32 -8.30
C LEU A 96 4.16 5.54 -8.98
N TYR A 97 4.64 6.78 -8.96
CA TYR A 97 5.91 7.19 -9.52
C TYR A 97 6.80 7.83 -8.44
N ALA A 98 8.11 7.59 -8.54
CA ALA A 98 9.14 8.26 -7.76
C ALA A 98 9.89 9.28 -8.63
N TYR A 99 10.02 10.50 -8.13
CA TYR A 99 10.87 11.54 -8.66
C TYR A 99 12.11 11.64 -7.78
N ARG A 100 13.30 11.56 -8.38
CA ARG A 100 14.59 11.74 -7.70
C ARG A 100 14.96 13.22 -7.70
N PHE A 101 15.33 13.75 -6.55
CA PHE A 101 15.90 15.09 -6.40
C PHE A 101 17.32 14.98 -5.84
N ASP A 102 18.16 15.97 -6.18
CA ASP A 102 19.36 16.23 -5.38
C ASP A 102 18.94 16.61 -3.95
N SER A 103 19.69 16.13 -2.95
CA SER A 103 19.42 16.41 -1.54
C SER A 103 20.00 17.74 -1.06
N THR A 104 20.96 18.35 -1.78
CA THR A 104 21.62 19.60 -1.37
C THR A 104 20.66 20.76 -0.99
N PRO A 105 19.58 21.07 -1.74
CA PRO A 105 18.66 22.15 -1.38
C PRO A 105 17.63 21.75 -0.30
N PHE A 106 17.68 20.51 0.20
CA PHE A 106 16.71 19.99 1.16
C PHE A 106 17.27 19.94 2.58
N ARG A 107 16.55 20.54 3.52
CA ARG A 107 16.78 20.38 4.97
C ARG A 107 15.76 19.39 5.58
N PRO A 108 16.12 18.63 6.63
CA PRO A 108 15.16 17.82 7.36
C PRO A 108 14.08 18.68 8.03
N ILE A 109 12.90 18.11 8.26
CA ILE A 109 11.82 18.74 9.02
C ILE A 109 11.12 17.72 9.93
N GLY A 110 10.76 18.18 11.13
CA GLY A 110 10.22 17.37 12.21
C GLY A 110 11.25 17.11 13.31
N GLU A 111 10.84 17.34 14.56
CA GLU A 111 11.62 17.10 15.76
C GLU A 111 10.87 16.13 16.69
N PRO A 112 11.58 15.34 17.52
CA PRO A 112 13.04 15.20 17.57
C PRO A 112 13.61 14.31 16.44
N VAL A 113 12.75 13.64 15.67
CA VAL A 113 13.14 12.78 14.54
C VAL A 113 12.53 13.33 13.26
N SER A 114 13.35 13.47 12.21
CA SER A 114 12.91 13.91 10.89
C SER A 114 11.76 13.03 10.37
N ARG A 115 10.71 13.68 9.87
CA ARG A 115 9.56 13.03 9.20
C ARG A 115 9.59 13.19 7.69
N ALA A 116 10.30 14.19 7.18
CA ALA A 116 10.41 14.52 5.77
C ALA A 116 11.61 15.46 5.53
N HIS A 117 11.88 15.74 4.27
CA HIS A 117 12.82 16.75 3.82
C HIS A 117 12.07 17.85 3.07
N VAL A 118 12.49 19.11 3.23
CA VAL A 118 11.87 20.27 2.57
C VAL A 118 12.90 21.18 1.91
N ALA A 119 12.54 21.68 0.73
CA ALA A 119 13.20 22.79 0.06
C ALA A 119 12.23 23.98 -0.05
N GLU A 120 12.76 25.20 0.08
CA GLU A 120 12.00 26.46 0.01
C GLU A 120 12.02 27.09 -1.40
N GLU A 121 12.76 26.48 -2.31
CA GLU A 121 12.90 26.89 -3.72
C GLU A 121 12.29 25.86 -4.68
N PRO A 122 12.02 26.22 -5.96
CA PRO A 122 11.55 25.28 -6.95
C PRO A 122 12.60 24.24 -7.32
N ILE A 123 12.20 22.97 -7.38
CA ILE A 123 13.08 21.83 -7.65
C ILE A 123 12.72 21.20 -9.01
N GLU A 124 13.74 20.90 -9.79
CA GLU A 124 13.64 20.11 -11.01
C GLU A 124 14.11 18.67 -10.74
N PRO A 125 13.39 17.63 -11.19
CA PRO A 125 13.83 16.24 -11.04
C PRO A 125 15.19 15.98 -11.72
N LEU A 126 15.99 15.08 -11.14
CA LEU A 126 17.24 14.59 -11.73
C LEU A 126 17.03 13.77 -13.02
N GLY A 127 15.78 13.37 -13.31
CA GLY A 127 15.39 12.56 -14.46
C GLY A 127 13.87 12.39 -14.55
N PRO A 128 13.39 11.65 -15.56
CA PRO A 128 11.96 11.33 -15.67
C PRO A 128 11.47 10.50 -14.47
N PRO A 129 10.17 10.59 -14.12
CA PRO A 129 9.61 9.80 -13.03
C PRO A 129 9.71 8.28 -13.25
N GLU A 130 10.25 7.57 -12.27
CA GLU A 130 10.37 6.12 -12.28
C GLU A 130 9.10 5.46 -11.74
N PRO A 131 8.49 4.49 -12.44
CA PRO A 131 7.43 3.66 -11.87
C PRO A 131 7.93 2.93 -10.61
N VAL A 132 7.18 3.00 -9.52
CA VAL A 132 7.58 2.38 -8.23
C VAL A 132 7.48 0.86 -8.28
N GLY A 133 6.60 0.31 -9.13
CA GLY A 133 6.38 -1.13 -9.27
C GLY A 133 5.30 -1.68 -8.34
N ASP A 134 5.39 -2.96 -8.00
CA ASP A 134 4.46 -3.62 -7.08
C ASP A 134 4.69 -3.15 -5.64
N LEU A 135 3.69 -2.46 -5.08
CA LEU A 135 3.76 -1.90 -3.74
C LEU A 135 3.73 -2.97 -2.65
N LEU A 136 3.09 -4.13 -2.88
CA LEU A 136 3.06 -5.24 -1.93
C LEU A 136 4.42 -5.96 -1.90
N ALA A 137 5.01 -6.18 -3.08
CA ALA A 137 6.37 -6.74 -3.20
C ALA A 137 7.40 -5.86 -2.47
N LEU A 138 7.35 -4.53 -2.66
CA LEU A 138 8.26 -3.61 -1.96
C LEU A 138 8.13 -3.66 -0.43
N HIS A 139 6.91 -3.86 0.12
CA HIS A 139 6.74 -4.04 1.55
C HIS A 139 7.36 -5.37 2.03
N ALA A 140 7.13 -6.47 1.31
CA ALA A 140 7.68 -7.77 1.62
C ALA A 140 9.22 -7.80 1.54
N GLU A 141 9.81 -7.26 0.47
CA GLU A 141 11.25 -7.12 0.28
C GLU A 141 11.90 -6.26 1.39
N ALA A 142 11.19 -5.24 1.88
CA ALA A 142 11.63 -4.39 2.98
C ALA A 142 11.43 -5.01 4.37
N GLY A 143 10.87 -6.22 4.48
CA GLY A 143 10.53 -6.86 5.76
C GLY A 143 9.41 -6.15 6.54
N ILE A 144 8.63 -5.29 5.88
CA ILE A 144 7.56 -4.50 6.48
C ILE A 144 6.26 -5.30 6.38
N GLN A 145 5.67 -5.65 7.53
CA GLN A 145 4.36 -6.29 7.56
C GLN A 145 3.29 -5.29 7.12
N LEU A 146 2.54 -5.60 6.06
CA LEU A 146 1.36 -4.82 5.67
C LEU A 146 0.09 -5.53 6.16
N ARG A 147 -0.62 -4.88 7.08
CA ARG A 147 -1.92 -5.33 7.61
C ARG A 147 -3.06 -4.69 6.85
N VAL A 148 -4.12 -5.47 6.65
CA VAL A 148 -5.38 -4.99 6.06
C VAL A 148 -6.48 -5.23 7.10
N LEU A 149 -7.13 -4.16 7.53
CA LEU A 149 -8.08 -4.14 8.64
C LEU A 149 -9.49 -3.76 8.17
N ASN A 150 -10.53 -4.14 8.92
CA ASN A 150 -11.89 -3.68 8.65
C ASN A 150 -12.08 -2.20 9.01
N ILE A 151 -11.44 -1.74 10.08
CA ILE A 151 -11.48 -0.35 10.58
C ILE A 151 -10.09 -0.05 11.13
N LEU A 152 -9.41 0.98 10.62
CA LEU A 152 -8.02 1.30 11.00
C LEU A 152 -7.93 2.15 12.26
N TRP A 153 -8.94 2.98 12.55
CA TRP A 153 -8.86 3.97 13.64
C TRP A 153 -8.57 3.37 15.05
N PRO A 154 -9.21 2.28 15.51
CA PRO A 154 -8.88 1.70 16.82
C PRO A 154 -7.42 1.20 16.92
N TYR A 155 -6.86 0.70 15.80
CA TYR A 155 -5.45 0.30 15.75
C TYR A 155 -4.51 1.52 15.77
N TRP A 156 -4.90 2.64 15.16
CA TRP A 156 -4.17 3.89 15.26
C TRP A 156 -4.14 4.44 16.70
N GLU A 157 -5.29 4.48 17.40
CA GLU A 157 -5.35 4.89 18.81
C GLU A 157 -4.39 4.03 19.66
N THR A 158 -4.47 2.71 19.47
CA THR A 158 -3.64 1.67 20.08
C THR A 158 -2.13 1.86 19.84
N ILE A 159 -1.73 2.37 18.66
CA ILE A 159 -0.35 2.77 18.34
C ILE A 159 0.04 4.06 19.09
N THR A 160 -0.80 5.11 19.03
CA THR A 160 -0.45 6.42 19.58
C THR A 160 -0.32 6.45 21.11
N SER A 161 -0.91 5.47 21.80
CA SER A 161 -0.76 5.26 23.25
C SER A 161 0.35 4.26 23.61
N SER A 162 1.28 3.96 22.67
CA SER A 162 2.37 2.99 22.87
C SER A 162 3.75 3.67 22.93
N THR A 163 4.76 2.88 23.30
CA THR A 163 6.19 3.24 23.24
C THR A 163 6.83 3.07 21.85
N CYS A 164 6.08 2.62 20.84
CA CYS A 164 6.60 2.48 19.47
C CYS A 164 6.83 3.85 18.82
N GLY A 165 7.79 3.93 17.90
CA GLY A 165 7.85 5.04 16.95
C GLY A 165 6.70 4.91 15.94
N PHE A 166 6.05 6.02 15.57
CA PHE A 166 4.88 5.96 14.69
C PHE A 166 4.74 7.14 13.73
N SER A 167 3.98 6.93 12.66
CA SER A 167 3.54 7.95 11.71
C SER A 167 2.14 7.62 11.19
N GLY A 168 1.37 8.66 10.90
CA GLY A 168 -0.02 8.56 10.44
C GLY A 168 -0.26 9.49 9.27
N ILE A 169 -0.61 8.93 8.11
CA ILE A 169 -0.83 9.70 6.88
C ILE A 169 -2.27 9.51 6.41
N ARG A 170 -2.93 10.62 6.04
CA ARG A 170 -4.33 10.68 5.55
C ARG A 170 -5.39 10.06 6.48
N LEU A 171 -5.10 9.86 7.76
CA LEU A 171 -5.99 9.20 8.73
C LEU A 171 -7.41 9.79 8.84
N ARG A 172 -7.64 11.05 8.47
CA ARG A 172 -8.99 11.63 8.33
C ARG A 172 -9.91 10.85 7.34
N ASN A 173 -9.30 10.09 6.42
CA ASN A 173 -9.96 9.28 5.41
C ASN A 173 -10.22 7.82 5.91
N SER A 174 -9.86 7.50 7.17
CA SER A 174 -10.09 6.19 7.80
C SER A 174 -11.51 6.07 8.36
N LEU A 175 -12.08 4.88 8.24
CA LEU A 175 -13.29 4.51 8.94
C LEU A 175 -13.09 4.62 10.46
N GLY A 176 -14.08 5.19 11.16
CA GLY A 176 -14.03 5.39 12.61
C GLY A 176 -13.31 6.65 13.09
N HIS A 177 -12.57 7.37 12.22
CA HIS A 177 -11.99 8.66 12.59
C HIS A 177 -13.11 9.68 12.94
N PRO A 178 -13.03 10.47 14.03
CA PRO A 178 -14.14 11.32 14.49
C PRO A 178 -14.68 12.34 13.47
N ALA A 179 -13.80 12.86 12.60
CA ALA A 179 -14.17 13.76 11.49
C ALA A 179 -14.49 13.03 10.16
N HIS A 180 -14.49 11.70 10.12
CA HIS A 180 -14.81 10.94 8.91
C HIS A 180 -16.28 11.09 8.56
N ARG A 181 -16.55 11.84 7.49
CA ARG A 181 -17.84 11.79 6.82
C ARG A 181 -17.77 10.63 5.82
N PRO A 182 -18.75 9.71 5.80
CA PRO A 182 -18.84 8.72 4.73
C PRO A 182 -19.16 9.44 3.41
N GLU A 183 -18.12 9.83 2.69
CA GLU A 183 -18.25 10.14 1.27
C GLU A 183 -18.69 8.87 0.54
N ALA A 184 -19.68 9.00 -0.32
CA ALA A 184 -20.16 7.89 -1.15
C ALA A 184 -19.11 7.56 -2.21
N ARG A 185 -18.05 6.84 -1.82
CA ARG A 185 -17.22 6.13 -2.79
C ARG A 185 -18.15 5.20 -3.58
N PRO A 186 -18.05 5.13 -4.91
CA PRO A 186 -18.66 4.05 -5.64
C PRO A 186 -18.04 2.77 -5.09
N ARG A 187 -18.84 2.02 -4.33
CA ARG A 187 -18.45 0.73 -3.79
C ARG A 187 -18.19 -0.15 -5.01
N THR A 188 -16.92 -0.37 -5.36
CA THR A 188 -16.58 -1.41 -6.33
C THR A 188 -17.09 -2.69 -5.70
N LEU A 189 -18.23 -3.19 -6.19
CA LEU A 189 -18.77 -4.45 -5.68
C LEU A 189 -17.71 -5.50 -5.96
N LEU A 190 -17.08 -6.00 -4.88
CA LEU A 190 -16.57 -7.36 -4.83
C LEU A 190 -17.67 -8.23 -5.43
N GLY A 191 -17.37 -8.80 -6.59
CA GLY A 191 -18.38 -9.11 -7.59
C GLY A 191 -19.53 -9.91 -7.00
N GLN A 192 -20.76 -9.57 -7.39
CA GLN A 192 -21.84 -10.55 -7.28
C GLN A 192 -21.38 -11.80 -8.01
N VAL A 193 -21.06 -12.85 -7.25
CA VAL A 193 -20.81 -14.17 -7.81
C VAL A 193 -22.13 -14.56 -8.45
N GLY A 194 -22.21 -14.39 -9.77
CA GLY A 194 -23.37 -14.78 -10.53
C GLY A 194 -23.64 -16.25 -10.26
N SER A 195 -24.86 -16.56 -9.84
CA SER A 195 -25.36 -17.92 -9.69
C SER A 195 -25.50 -18.55 -11.08
N GLY A 196 -24.36 -18.89 -11.67
CA GLY A 196 -24.26 -19.64 -12.91
C GLY A 196 -24.89 -21.01 -12.68
N GLY A 197 -26.11 -21.19 -13.19
CA GLY A 197 -26.83 -22.45 -13.09
C GLY A 197 -26.02 -23.59 -13.70
N ALA A 198 -26.02 -24.74 -13.00
CA ALA A 198 -25.36 -25.93 -13.49
C ALA A 198 -25.94 -26.34 -14.87
N PRO A 199 -25.10 -26.64 -15.88
CA PRO A 199 -25.58 -27.19 -17.14
C PRO A 199 -26.05 -28.63 -16.89
N ALA A 200 -27.29 -28.93 -17.32
CA ALA A 200 -27.87 -30.25 -17.13
C ALA A 200 -27.08 -31.35 -17.87
N GLU A 201 -26.73 -32.41 -17.16
CA GLU A 201 -26.15 -33.62 -17.74
C GLU A 201 -27.13 -34.26 -18.73
N ARG A 202 -26.77 -34.26 -20.02
CA ARG A 202 -27.46 -35.09 -21.01
C ARG A 202 -26.86 -36.50 -20.98
N GLN A 203 -27.48 -37.38 -20.20
CA GLN A 203 -27.29 -38.82 -20.38
C GLN A 203 -27.59 -39.20 -21.83
N ASN A 204 -26.60 -39.72 -22.55
CA ASN A 204 -26.81 -40.29 -23.88
C ASN A 204 -26.66 -41.81 -23.79
N GLN A 205 -27.76 -42.48 -23.43
CA GLN A 205 -27.83 -43.94 -23.42
C GLN A 205 -27.77 -44.46 -24.87
N ARG A 206 -26.66 -45.11 -25.25
CA ARG A 206 -26.66 -46.01 -26.42
C ARG A 206 -26.96 -47.43 -25.94
N ARG A 207 -28.17 -47.91 -26.26
CA ARG A 207 -28.58 -49.30 -26.04
C ARG A 207 -27.74 -50.25 -26.89
N ALA A 208 -27.44 -51.41 -26.31
CA ALA A 208 -27.08 -52.61 -27.06
C ALA A 208 -28.33 -53.42 -27.43
N GLN A 209 -28.27 -54.09 -28.58
CA GLN A 209 -29.03 -55.26 -29.04
C GLN A 209 -28.41 -55.61 -30.41
N ASP A 210 -27.67 -56.72 -30.53
CA ASP A 210 -28.12 -58.02 -31.07
C ASP A 210 -28.47 -57.97 -32.56
N SER A 211 -28.03 -58.88 -33.45
CA SER A 211 -27.24 -60.13 -33.40
C SER A 211 -26.91 -60.49 -34.89
N PRO A 212 -26.56 -61.73 -35.32
CA PRO A 212 -25.49 -62.66 -34.91
C PRO A 212 -24.59 -63.13 -36.09
N GLY A 213 -23.55 -63.92 -35.79
CA GLY A 213 -23.06 -65.00 -36.69
C GLY A 213 -21.79 -64.76 -37.52
N GLU A 214 -20.69 -65.43 -37.14
CA GLU A 214 -20.07 -66.51 -37.95
C GLU A 214 -18.87 -67.13 -37.18
N SER A 215 -18.61 -68.41 -37.43
CA SER A 215 -17.39 -69.12 -37.01
C SER A 215 -16.86 -69.91 -38.19
N PRO A 216 -15.54 -69.87 -38.43
CA PRO A 216 -14.73 -71.10 -38.35
C PRO A 216 -13.49 -70.85 -37.47
N SER A 217 -13.11 -71.72 -36.53
CA SER A 217 -12.55 -73.08 -36.66
C SER A 217 -11.07 -73.12 -37.10
N LEU A 218 -10.24 -73.74 -36.24
CA LEU A 218 -8.89 -74.28 -36.53
C LEU A 218 -7.85 -73.20 -36.94
N ASP A 219 -6.55 -73.32 -36.75
CA ASP A 219 -5.69 -74.36 -36.17
C ASP A 219 -4.59 -73.62 -35.36
N ARG A 220 -3.91 -74.23 -34.38
CA ARG A 220 -3.85 -75.64 -33.98
C ARG A 220 -3.57 -75.77 -32.48
#